data_AF-A0A5N0E738-F1
#
_entry.id   AF-A0A5N0E738-F1
#
_cell.length_a   1.000
_cell.length_b   1.000
_cell.length_c   1.000
_cell.angle_alpha   90.00
_cell.angle_beta   90.00
_cell.angle_gamma   90.00
#
_symmetry.space_group_name_H-M   'P 1'
#
loop_
_entity.id
_entity.type
_entity.pdbx_description
1 polymer ?
#
loop_
_entity_poly.entity_id
_entity_poly.type
_entity_poly.pdbx_seq_one_letter_code
_entity_poly.pdbx_strand_id
1 'polypeptide(L)'
;MPKIFAAALLTASAVGSLILLPAATAHAQSETCARAVDAINKAVAGSPNGILEDPVAQALHVTLLSIAASGGERAEKDVIIGYANALADDNITDLDPATNELNRVCGANS
;
A
#
# COMPACT_ATOMS: atom_id res chain seq x y z
N MET A 1 7.62 -5.15 -17.85
CA MET A 1 6.39 -5.89 -18.24
C MET A 1 5.19 -5.31 -17.50
N PRO A 2 4.05 -5.07 -18.17
CA PRO A 2 2.86 -4.48 -17.53
C PRO A 2 2.40 -5.32 -16.36
N LYS A 3 2.05 -4.64 -15.26
CA LYS A 3 1.67 -5.28 -14.00
C LYS A 3 0.16 -5.32 -13.84
N ILE A 4 -0.38 -6.48 -13.54
CA ILE A 4 -1.80 -6.69 -13.27
C ILE A 4 -2.01 -6.63 -11.76
N PHE A 5 -3.07 -5.95 -11.34
CA PHE A 5 -3.49 -5.88 -9.95
C PHE A 5 -5.01 -5.92 -9.85
N ALA A 6 -5.54 -6.63 -8.86
CA ALA A 6 -6.94 -6.52 -8.49
C ALA A 6 -7.21 -5.13 -7.87
N ALA A 7 -8.15 -4.37 -8.45
CA ALA A 7 -8.51 -3.02 -8.02
C ALA A 7 -9.17 -2.92 -6.61
N ALA A 8 -9.05 -3.96 -5.77
CA ALA A 8 -9.57 -4.01 -4.42
C ALA A 8 -8.71 -3.24 -3.40
N LEU A 9 -8.00 -2.20 -3.84
CA LEU A 9 -7.18 -1.36 -2.96
C LEU A 9 -8.09 -0.59 -2.00
N LEU A 10 -7.78 -0.73 -0.72
CA LEU A 10 -8.66 -0.43 0.41
C LEU A 10 -9.28 0.97 0.31
N THR A 11 -10.61 0.99 0.26
CA THR A 11 -11.40 2.08 0.84
C THR A 11 -10.98 2.22 2.30
N ALA A 12 -10.19 3.24 2.62
CA ALA A 12 -9.92 3.64 3.99
C ALA A 12 -11.25 3.99 4.66
N SER A 13 -11.89 3.03 5.31
CA SER A 13 -13.15 3.24 6.02
C SER A 13 -12.86 3.89 7.36
N ALA A 14 -12.74 5.21 7.36
CA ALA A 14 -12.88 6.01 8.57
C ALA A 14 -14.37 6.01 8.99
N VAL A 15 -14.80 5.00 9.73
CA VAL A 15 -16.08 5.04 10.46
C VAL A 15 -15.81 5.26 11.94
N GLY A 16 -15.49 6.51 12.26
CA GLY A 16 -15.47 7.00 13.63
C GLY A 16 -16.87 6.93 14.24
N SER A 17 -17.20 5.81 14.87
CA SER A 17 -18.33 5.75 15.80
C SER A 17 -17.89 6.41 17.10
N LEU A 18 -18.31 7.65 17.30
CA LEU A 18 -18.25 8.37 18.57
C LEU A 18 -19.09 7.64 19.62
N ILE A 19 -18.55 6.58 20.23
CA ILE A 19 -19.11 6.00 21.46
C ILE A 19 -17.97 5.84 22.46
N LEU A 20 -17.90 6.83 23.34
CA LEU A 20 -17.30 6.89 24.67
C LEU A 20 -16.86 5.51 25.24
N LEU A 21 -15.66 5.06 24.89
CA LEU A 21 -14.92 4.06 25.66
C LEU A 21 -13.50 4.57 25.93
N PRO A 22 -12.90 4.19 27.07
CA PRO A 22 -11.60 4.72 27.47
C PRO A 22 -10.54 4.26 26.48
N ALA A 23 -9.94 5.22 25.77
CA ALA A 23 -8.71 5.17 24.98
C ALA A 23 -8.04 3.79 24.82
N ALA A 24 -8.74 2.84 24.21
CA ALA A 24 -8.08 1.85 23.39
C ALA A 24 -7.65 2.66 22.17
N THR A 25 -6.35 2.74 21.94
CA THR A 25 -5.80 3.25 20.69
C THR A 25 -6.44 2.43 19.57
N ALA A 26 -7.54 2.91 18.99
CA ALA A 26 -7.92 2.53 17.65
C ALA A 26 -6.68 2.87 16.84
N HIS A 27 -5.94 1.84 16.42
CA HIS A 27 -4.68 2.02 15.73
C HIS A 27 -5.07 2.65 14.40
N ALA A 28 -5.08 3.98 14.34
CA ALA A 28 -5.22 4.67 13.09
C ALA A 28 -4.05 4.18 12.23
N GLN A 29 -4.36 3.77 11.00
CA GLN A 29 -3.38 3.33 10.02
C GLN A 29 -2.11 4.20 10.13
N SER A 30 -0.95 3.55 10.26
CA SER A 30 0.32 4.24 10.47
C SER A 30 0.58 5.27 9.37
N GLU A 31 1.36 6.31 9.66
CA GLU A 31 1.68 7.33 8.66
C GLU A 31 2.40 6.70 7.45
N THR A 32 3.23 5.69 7.71
CA THR A 32 3.94 4.92 6.70
C THR A 32 2.98 4.19 5.76
N CYS A 33 2.01 3.46 6.30
CA CYS A 33 0.99 2.76 5.51
C CYS A 33 0.06 3.72 4.77
N ALA A 34 -0.36 4.83 5.41
CA ALA A 34 -1.22 5.82 4.78
C ALA A 34 -0.56 6.44 3.53
N ARG A 35 0.74 6.78 3.61
CA ARG A 35 1.50 7.30 2.47
C ARG A 35 1.67 6.28 1.35
N ALA A 36 1.92 5.02 1.69
CA ALA A 36 2.06 3.96 0.70
C ALA A 36 0.73 3.72 -0.04
N VAL A 37 -0.39 3.63 0.68
CA VAL A 37 -1.72 3.45 0.10
C VAL A 37 -2.13 4.63 -0.79
N ASP A 38 -1.86 5.87 -0.36
CA ASP A 38 -2.11 7.06 -1.22
C ASP A 38 -1.31 7.00 -2.53
N ALA A 39 -0.03 6.66 -2.48
CA ALA A 39 0.82 6.55 -3.66
C ALA A 39 0.32 5.44 -4.62
N ILE A 40 -0.05 4.28 -4.08
CA ILE A 40 -0.59 3.17 -4.87
C ILE A 40 -1.92 3.56 -5.52
N ASN A 41 -2.85 4.15 -4.76
CA ASN A 41 -4.14 4.59 -5.27
C ASN A 41 -4.01 5.65 -6.38
N LYS A 42 -3.04 6.57 -6.27
CA LYS A 42 -2.73 7.53 -7.34
C LYS A 42 -2.23 6.86 -8.61
N ALA A 43 -1.34 5.88 -8.49
CA ALA A 43 -0.85 5.11 -9.63
C ALA A 43 -1.98 4.32 -10.31
N VAL A 44 -2.87 3.74 -9.52
CA VAL A 44 -4.05 3.00 -10.01
C VAL A 44 -5.09 3.91 -10.66
N ALA A 45 -5.34 5.09 -10.10
CA ALA A 45 -6.24 6.07 -10.71
C ALA A 45 -5.77 6.52 -12.11
N GLY A 46 -4.45 6.54 -12.34
CA GLY A 46 -3.85 6.75 -13.66
C GLY A 46 -3.90 5.54 -14.59
N SER A 47 -4.36 4.38 -14.10
CA SER A 47 -4.29 3.07 -14.75
C SER A 47 -5.70 2.42 -14.84
N PRO A 48 -6.63 2.99 -15.64
CA PRO A 48 -8.06 2.62 -15.62
C PRO A 48 -8.38 1.18 -16.03
N ASN A 49 -7.42 0.47 -16.66
CA ASN A 49 -7.60 -0.91 -17.12
C ASN A 49 -7.13 -1.97 -16.09
N GLY A 50 -6.74 -1.56 -14.87
CA GLY A 50 -6.15 -2.48 -13.88
C GLY A 50 -4.74 -2.97 -14.27
N ILE A 51 -4.09 -2.25 -15.18
CA ILE A 51 -2.76 -2.54 -15.70
C ILE A 51 -1.86 -1.34 -15.42
N LEU A 52 -0.81 -1.55 -14.63
CA LEU A 52 0.21 -0.56 -14.37
C LEU A 52 1.28 -0.70 -15.47
N GLU A 53 1.40 0.31 -16.32
CA GLU A 53 2.44 0.33 -17.34
C GLU A 53 3.83 0.49 -16.70
N ASP A 54 4.86 -0.07 -17.34
CA ASP A 54 6.26 -0.04 -16.88
C ASP A 54 6.73 1.32 -16.34
N PRO A 55 6.53 2.47 -17.02
CA PRO A 55 6.95 3.76 -16.48
C PRO A 55 6.20 4.15 -15.19
N VAL A 56 4.93 3.78 -15.05
CA VAL A 56 4.11 4.03 -13.86
C VAL A 56 4.57 3.13 -12.71
N ALA A 57 4.83 1.85 -13.00
CA ALA A 57 5.36 0.89 -12.02
C ALA A 57 6.74 1.32 -11.50
N GLN A 58 7.62 1.81 -12.37
CA GLN A 58 8.94 2.30 -11.97
C GLN A 58 8.85 3.59 -11.13
N ALA A 59 7.98 4.53 -11.50
CA ALA A 59 7.76 5.74 -10.71
C ALA A 59 7.18 5.41 -9.32
N LEU A 60 6.25 4.45 -9.25
CA LEU A 60 5.69 3.98 -7.99
C LEU A 60 6.74 3.26 -7.15
N HIS A 61 7.58 2.41 -7.74
CA HIS A 61 8.70 1.75 -7.06
C HIS A 61 9.61 2.75 -6.34
N VAL A 62 10.06 3.80 -7.05
CA VAL A 62 10.92 4.85 -6.46
C VAL A 62 10.20 5.60 -5.35
N THR A 63 8.91 5.90 -5.54
CA THR A 63 8.08 6.60 -4.55
C THR A 63 7.98 5.79 -3.26
N LEU A 64 7.67 4.50 -3.36
CA LEU A 64 7.52 3.61 -2.20
C LEU A 64 8.83 3.41 -1.44
N LEU A 65 9.97 3.27 -2.15
CA LEU A 65 11.28 3.18 -1.50
C LEU A 65 11.68 4.47 -0.76
N SER A 66 11.16 5.61 -1.19
CA SER A 66 11.42 6.92 -0.57
C SER A 66 10.63 7.15 0.72
N ILE A 67 9.65 6.30 1.04
CA ILE A 67 8.87 6.43 2.27
C ILE A 67 9.77 6.10 3.47
N ALA A 68 10.01 7.10 4.30
CA ALA A 68 10.65 6.93 5.61
C ALA A 68 9.67 6.25 6.58
N ALA A 69 10.19 5.40 7.46
CA ALA A 69 9.42 4.79 8.53
C ALA A 69 9.96 5.28 9.87
N SER A 70 9.07 5.57 10.81
CA SER A 70 9.46 5.91 12.18
C SER A 70 9.81 4.64 12.97
N GLY A 71 10.41 4.81 14.15
CA GLY A 71 11.02 3.74 14.96
C GLY A 71 10.12 2.59 15.42
N GLY A 72 8.83 2.56 15.08
CA GLY A 72 7.91 1.44 15.34
C GLY A 72 7.33 0.79 14.08
N GLU A 73 7.58 1.33 12.88
CA GLU A 73 6.88 0.97 11.63
C GLU A 73 7.75 0.10 10.70
N ARG A 74 8.79 -0.55 11.25
CA ARG A 74 9.77 -1.30 10.45
C ARG A 74 9.13 -2.45 9.67
N ALA A 75 8.21 -3.19 10.29
CA ALA A 75 7.49 -4.27 9.63
C ALA A 75 6.67 -3.77 8.42
N GLU A 76 6.07 -2.59 8.54
CA GLU A 76 5.30 -1.96 7.46
C GLU A 76 6.23 -1.51 6.33
N LYS A 77 7.38 -0.91 6.67
CA LYS A 77 8.41 -0.55 5.70
C LYS A 77 8.90 -1.77 4.92
N ASP A 78 9.14 -2.89 5.58
CA ASP A 78 9.65 -4.11 4.93
C ASP A 78 8.63 -4.64 3.90
N VAL A 79 7.32 -4.60 4.22
CA VAL A 79 6.27 -5.00 3.28
C VAL A 79 6.11 -4.01 2.13
N ILE A 80 6.21 -2.70 2.40
CA ILE A 80 6.19 -1.66 1.35
C ILE A 80 7.39 -1.83 0.39
N ILE A 81 8.57 -2.16 0.92
CA ILE A 81 9.75 -2.48 0.10
C ILE A 81 9.51 -3.76 -0.72
N GLY A 82 8.89 -4.78 -0.12
CA GLY A 82 8.50 -6.00 -0.84
C GLY A 82 7.58 -5.71 -2.03
N TYR A 83 6.55 -4.90 -1.82
CA TYR A 83 5.66 -4.44 -2.89
C TYR A 83 6.42 -3.62 -3.93
N ALA A 84 7.28 -2.69 -3.50
CA ALA A 84 8.09 -1.89 -4.41
C ALA A 84 8.97 -2.77 -5.29
N ASN A 85 9.64 -3.78 -4.74
CA ASN A 85 10.48 -4.69 -5.52
C ASN A 85 9.65 -5.52 -6.50
N ALA A 86 8.45 -5.95 -6.13
CA ALA A 86 7.53 -6.63 -7.04
C ALA A 86 7.13 -5.77 -8.26
N LEU A 87 7.06 -4.44 -8.10
CA LEU A 87 6.84 -3.52 -9.23
C LEU A 87 8.01 -3.51 -10.23
N ALA A 88 9.25 -3.63 -9.74
CA ALA A 88 10.45 -3.56 -10.57
C ALA A 88 10.91 -4.92 -11.12
N ASP A 89 10.37 -6.03 -10.62
CA ASP A 89 10.76 -7.37 -11.05
C ASP A 89 10.08 -7.77 -12.37
N ASP A 90 10.82 -7.88 -13.47
CA ASP A 90 10.29 -8.28 -14.78
C ASP A 90 9.70 -9.70 -14.84
N ASN A 91 9.98 -10.55 -13.84
CA ASN A 91 9.40 -11.90 -13.75
C ASN A 91 8.04 -11.92 -13.05
N ILE A 92 7.64 -10.81 -12.43
CA ILE A 92 6.37 -10.67 -11.72
C ILE A 92 5.41 -9.88 -12.59
N THR A 93 4.34 -10.52 -13.05
CA THR A 93 3.25 -9.87 -13.79
C THR A 93 2.00 -9.68 -12.93
N ASP A 94 1.86 -10.47 -11.87
CA ASP A 94 0.75 -10.43 -10.91
C ASP A 94 1.21 -9.82 -9.59
N LEU A 95 0.60 -8.70 -9.20
CA LEU A 95 0.89 -8.01 -7.94
C LEU A 95 -0.05 -8.43 -6.80
N ASP A 96 -1.04 -9.30 -7.03
CA ASP A 96 -2.00 -9.68 -6.00
C ASP A 96 -1.35 -10.26 -4.73
N PRO A 97 -0.30 -11.11 -4.80
CA PRO A 97 0.37 -11.59 -3.60
C PRO A 97 1.00 -10.47 -2.77
N ALA A 98 1.66 -9.52 -3.43
CA ALA A 98 2.28 -8.37 -2.77
C ALA A 98 1.21 -7.40 -2.22
N THR A 99 0.12 -7.21 -2.97
CA THR A 99 -1.03 -6.39 -2.57
C THR A 99 -1.70 -6.98 -1.33
N ASN A 100 -1.89 -8.30 -1.29
CA ASN A 100 -2.52 -8.98 -0.16
C ASN A 100 -1.66 -8.87 1.10
N GLU A 101 -0.35 -8.99 0.98
CA GLU A 101 0.56 -8.83 2.12
C GLU A 101 0.59 -7.37 2.61
N LEU A 102 0.58 -6.40 1.70
CA LEU A 102 0.44 -4.98 2.04
C LEU A 102 -0.88 -4.71 2.75
N ASN A 103 -1.99 -5.28 2.27
CA ASN A 103 -3.31 -5.16 2.89
C ASN A 103 -3.37 -5.83 4.27
N ARG A 104 -2.71 -6.98 4.42
CA ARG A 104 -2.62 -7.68 5.71
C ARG A 104 -1.92 -6.82 6.75
N VAL A 105 -0.83 -6.15 6.39
CA VAL A 105 -0.05 -5.34 7.34
C VAL A 105 -0.66 -3.96 7.55
N CYS A 106 -1.02 -3.27 6.47
CA CYS A 106 -1.58 -1.92 6.53
C CYS A 106 -3.08 -1.87 6.82
N GLY A 107 -3.78 -3.00 6.78
CA GLY A 107 -5.21 -3.13 7.11
C GLY A 107 -5.50 -3.89 8.41
N ALA A 108 -4.59 -4.74 8.92
CA ALA A 108 -4.74 -5.36 10.24
C ALA A 108 -4.29 -4.46 11.40
N ASN A 109 -3.61 -3.35 11.10
CA ASN A 109 -3.28 -2.28 12.06
C ASN A 109 -4.38 -1.20 12.11
N SER A 110 -5.64 -1.56 11.83
CA SER A 110 -6.84 -0.69 11.88
C SER A 110 -7.74 -1.06 13.04
#